data_AF-A0A848Q4V3-F1
#
_entry.id   AF-A0A848Q4V3-F1
#
_cell.length_a   1.000
_cell.length_b   1.000
_cell.length_c   1.000
_cell.angle_alpha   90.00
_cell.angle_beta   90.00
_cell.angle_gamma   90.00
#
_symmetry.space_group_name_H-M   'P 1'
#
loop_
_entity.id
_entity.type
_entity.pdbx_description
1 polymer ?
#
loop_
_entity_poly.entity_id
_entity_poly.type
_entity_poly.pdbx_seq_one_letter_code
_entity_poly.pdbx_strand_id
1 'polypeptide(L)'
;MENIILFGGAFDPVHNGHLRMANAASFLLNADIVFVPSKSPRWKNPTATIDHRLKMLALAIRQNGISGTTISDFEIKSESEVNYTIDTIRYFVKKYPLKRFFLLIGADQVNQFAQWREPEEIVKLAKVVYIPRPDIKIDEKIVKRFSIEQLPYNHTGEVSSTKIRNLQSLDMPSSVLDYIEKNHLYYIERILNIVGKERYAHCLSVAHLARSIAYKNERPEYHKAYVAGLLHDLGKGYDTEQTIAIMKR
;
A
#
# COMPACT_ATOMS: atom_id res chain seq x y z
N MET A 1 -24.20 -0.07 1.36
CA MET A 1 -24.43 -1.31 2.13
C MET A 1 -24.74 -1.01 3.60
N GLU A 2 -25.15 -1.98 4.44
CA GLU A 2 -25.32 -1.79 5.90
C GLU A 2 -23.99 -1.76 6.67
N ASN A 3 -22.94 -2.33 6.07
CA ASN A 3 -21.65 -2.54 6.68
C ASN A 3 -20.62 -1.59 6.06
N ILE A 4 -19.70 -1.08 6.89
CA ILE A 4 -18.57 -0.26 6.48
C ILE A 4 -17.28 -0.89 7.01
N ILE A 5 -16.31 -1.09 6.12
CA ILE A 5 -14.93 -1.44 6.48
C ILE A 5 -14.09 -0.18 6.50
N LEU A 6 -13.45 0.09 7.63
CA LEU A 6 -12.38 1.07 7.75
C LEU A 6 -11.06 0.35 7.46
N PHE A 7 -10.35 0.76 6.40
CA PHE A 7 -9.06 0.19 6.04
C PHE A 7 -7.96 1.23 6.17
N GLY A 8 -7.30 1.23 7.32
CA GLY A 8 -6.22 2.15 7.66
C GLY A 8 -4.87 1.73 7.07
N GLY A 9 -4.07 2.71 6.65
CA GLY A 9 -2.73 2.43 6.18
C GLY A 9 -1.92 3.67 5.80
N ALA A 10 -0.59 3.51 5.78
CA ALA A 10 0.30 4.55 5.27
C ALA A 10 0.19 4.70 3.75
N PHE A 11 -0.03 3.59 3.02
CA PHE A 11 -0.13 3.56 1.55
C PHE A 11 1.03 4.28 0.85
N ASP A 12 2.27 3.88 1.17
CA ASP A 12 3.49 4.58 0.73
C ASP A 12 4.45 3.71 -0.10
N PRO A 13 4.10 3.32 -1.34
CA PRO A 13 2.85 3.62 -2.03
C PRO A 13 1.78 2.56 -1.75
N VAL A 14 0.54 2.85 -2.17
CA VAL A 14 -0.50 1.84 -2.38
C VAL A 14 -0.03 0.82 -3.43
N HIS A 15 -0.46 -0.43 -3.33
CA HIS A 15 -0.05 -1.52 -4.22
C HIS A 15 -1.16 -2.56 -4.33
N ASN A 16 -1.05 -3.52 -5.25
CA ASN A 16 -2.14 -4.46 -5.55
C ASN A 16 -2.47 -5.37 -4.36
N GLY A 17 -1.51 -5.66 -3.48
CA GLY A 17 -1.78 -6.34 -2.21
C GLY A 17 -2.85 -5.63 -1.36
N HIS A 18 -2.78 -4.30 -1.23
CA HIS A 18 -3.82 -3.53 -0.52
C HIS A 18 -5.18 -3.63 -1.21
N LEU A 19 -5.20 -3.54 -2.54
CA LEU A 19 -6.44 -3.58 -3.32
C LEU A 19 -7.10 -4.97 -3.29
N ARG A 20 -6.31 -6.04 -3.38
CA ARG A 20 -6.78 -7.43 -3.21
C ARG A 20 -7.38 -7.64 -1.83
N MET A 21 -6.72 -7.15 -0.78
CA MET A 21 -7.24 -7.22 0.59
C MET A 21 -8.57 -6.47 0.73
N ALA A 22 -8.64 -5.25 0.23
CA ALA A 22 -9.86 -4.44 0.27
C ALA A 22 -10.99 -5.16 -0.49
N ASN A 23 -10.76 -5.56 -1.74
CA ASN A 23 -11.77 -6.23 -2.55
C ASN A 23 -12.27 -7.54 -1.90
N ALA A 24 -11.37 -8.37 -1.38
CA ALA A 24 -11.74 -9.60 -0.69
C ALA A 24 -12.56 -9.32 0.57
N ALA A 25 -12.17 -8.35 1.39
CA ALA A 25 -12.91 -8.00 2.60
C ALA A 25 -14.29 -7.41 2.29
N SER A 26 -14.39 -6.52 1.29
CA SER A 26 -15.66 -5.97 0.83
C SER A 26 -16.63 -7.07 0.40
N PHE A 27 -16.14 -8.02 -0.40
CA PHE A 27 -16.93 -9.15 -0.87
C PHE A 27 -17.38 -10.07 0.27
N LEU A 28 -16.44 -10.51 1.13
CA LEU A 28 -16.72 -11.45 2.21
C LEU A 28 -17.66 -10.89 3.29
N LEU A 29 -17.61 -9.58 3.52
CA LEU A 29 -18.39 -8.91 4.56
C LEU A 29 -19.61 -8.14 4.02
N ASN A 30 -19.81 -8.15 2.70
CA ASN A 30 -20.83 -7.36 2.00
C ASN A 30 -20.86 -5.90 2.51
N ALA A 31 -19.70 -5.24 2.40
CA ALA A 31 -19.45 -3.94 3.03
C ALA A 31 -18.82 -2.94 2.07
N ASP A 32 -19.22 -1.67 2.24
CA ASP A 32 -18.54 -0.55 1.60
C ASP A 32 -17.16 -0.35 2.24
N ILE A 33 -16.17 0.13 1.49
CA ILE A 33 -14.82 0.36 1.99
C ILE A 33 -14.54 1.86 2.10
N VAL A 34 -14.00 2.24 3.26
CA VAL A 34 -13.40 3.54 3.50
C VAL A 34 -11.91 3.34 3.72
N PHE A 35 -11.10 3.73 2.76
CA PHE A 35 -9.66 3.81 2.95
C PHE A 35 -9.34 5.00 3.86
N VAL A 36 -8.57 4.75 4.91
CA VAL A 36 -8.14 5.77 5.88
C VAL A 36 -6.63 5.94 5.76
N PRO A 37 -6.16 6.85 4.89
CA PRO A 37 -4.74 7.15 4.74
C PRO A 37 -4.20 7.84 6.00
N SER A 38 -3.24 7.20 6.66
CA SER A 38 -2.65 7.74 7.88
C SER A 38 -1.80 8.97 7.59
N LYS A 39 -2.10 10.08 8.27
CA LYS A 39 -1.31 11.33 8.19
C LYS A 39 0.11 11.09 8.73
N SER A 40 0.19 10.62 9.97
CA SER A 40 1.44 10.33 10.69
C SER A 40 1.37 8.95 11.35
N PRO A 41 1.65 7.86 10.64
CA PRO A 41 1.55 6.51 11.19
C PRO A 41 2.59 6.30 12.29
N ARG A 42 2.15 6.00 13.52
CA ARG A 42 3.00 5.92 14.73
C ARG A 42 4.23 5.00 14.60
N TRP A 43 4.08 3.91 13.84
CA TRP A 43 5.10 2.86 13.70
C TRP A 43 5.80 2.86 12.34
N LYS A 44 5.50 3.83 11.47
CA LYS A 44 6.05 3.89 10.10
C LYS A 44 6.45 5.32 9.79
N ASN A 45 7.58 5.51 9.10
CA ASN A 45 7.99 6.82 8.57
C ASN A 45 7.80 6.79 7.06
N PRO A 46 6.69 7.35 6.52
CA PRO A 46 6.47 7.39 5.08
C PRO A 46 7.54 8.23 4.39
N THR A 47 8.02 7.75 3.25
CA THR A 47 8.96 8.48 2.39
C THR A 47 8.23 9.54 1.57
N ALA A 48 7.05 9.24 1.02
CA ALA A 48 6.27 10.24 0.28
C ALA A 48 5.36 11.07 1.20
N THR A 49 5.18 12.34 0.84
CA THR A 49 4.23 13.24 1.54
C THR A 49 2.81 12.69 1.48
N ILE A 50 1.96 13.10 2.42
CA ILE A 50 0.56 12.67 2.44
C ILE A 50 -0.18 13.01 1.14
N ASP A 51 0.13 14.15 0.51
CA ASP A 51 -0.48 14.56 -0.76
C ASP A 51 -0.16 13.60 -1.91
N HIS A 52 1.09 13.14 -2.00
CA HIS A 52 1.47 12.14 -2.99
C HIS A 52 0.80 10.80 -2.71
N ARG A 53 0.76 10.38 -1.44
CA ARG A 53 0.11 9.12 -1.03
C ARG A 53 -1.38 9.11 -1.35
N LEU A 54 -2.07 10.23 -1.10
CA LEU A 54 -3.47 10.44 -1.45
C LEU A 54 -3.72 10.36 -2.96
N LYS A 55 -2.89 11.05 -3.75
CA LYS A 55 -3.01 11.03 -5.22
C LYS A 55 -2.81 9.61 -5.77
N MET A 56 -1.80 8.89 -5.29
CA MET A 56 -1.56 7.50 -5.68
C MET A 56 -2.72 6.58 -5.26
N LEU A 57 -3.25 6.75 -4.04
CA LEU A 57 -4.40 5.99 -3.56
C LEU A 57 -5.66 6.23 -4.42
N ALA A 58 -5.95 7.49 -4.76
CA ALA A 58 -7.08 7.85 -5.60
C ALA A 58 -6.95 7.27 -7.02
N LEU A 59 -5.75 7.31 -7.61
CA LEU A 59 -5.45 6.71 -8.91
C LEU A 59 -5.65 5.18 -8.87
N ALA A 60 -5.11 4.52 -7.83
CA ALA A 60 -5.24 3.08 -7.65
C ALA A 60 -6.68 2.62 -7.54
N ILE A 61 -7.50 3.29 -6.72
CA ILE A 61 -8.91 2.96 -6.54
C ILE A 61 -9.68 3.15 -7.85
N ARG A 62 -9.43 4.25 -8.57
CA ARG A 62 -10.07 4.53 -9.86
C ARG A 62 -9.75 3.46 -10.90
N GLN A 63 -8.48 3.02 -10.99
CA GLN A 63 -8.07 2.00 -11.95
C GLN A 63 -8.64 0.62 -11.59
N ASN A 64 -8.75 0.29 -10.29
CA ASN A 64 -9.19 -1.04 -9.86
C ASN A 64 -10.71 -1.22 -9.91
N GLY A 65 -11.49 -0.13 -9.79
CA GLY A 65 -12.94 -0.16 -9.98
C GLY A 65 -13.73 -0.82 -8.84
N ILE A 66 -13.17 -0.87 -7.62
CA ILE A 66 -13.85 -1.46 -6.45
C ILE A 66 -15.09 -0.60 -6.12
N SER A 67 -16.28 -1.17 -6.29
CA SER A 67 -17.55 -0.52 -5.95
C SER A 67 -17.66 -0.25 -4.46
N GLY A 68 -18.42 0.79 -4.07
CA GLY A 68 -18.61 1.14 -2.65
C GLY A 68 -17.34 1.62 -1.96
N THR A 69 -16.36 2.16 -2.70
CA THR A 69 -15.08 2.61 -2.13
C THR A 69 -15.01 4.13 -2.00
N THR A 70 -14.51 4.60 -0.85
CA THR A 70 -14.22 6.01 -0.58
C THR A 70 -12.87 6.18 0.11
N ILE A 71 -12.32 7.40 0.05
CA ILE A 71 -11.13 7.79 0.82
C ILE A 71 -11.57 8.77 1.90
N SER A 72 -11.21 8.50 3.15
CA SER A 72 -11.40 9.42 4.26
C SER A 72 -10.31 10.48 4.29
N ASP A 73 -10.70 11.73 4.48
CA ASP A 73 -9.80 12.85 4.75
C ASP A 73 -9.75 13.22 6.24
N PHE A 74 -10.42 12.45 7.11
CA PHE A 74 -10.55 12.76 8.53
C PHE A 74 -9.21 12.92 9.24
N GLU A 75 -8.30 11.94 9.11
CA GLU A 75 -6.98 12.01 9.74
C GLU A 75 -6.12 13.11 9.11
N ILE A 76 -6.31 13.40 7.82
CA ILE A 76 -5.53 14.40 7.08
C ILE A 76 -5.88 15.81 7.53
N LYS A 77 -7.17 16.08 7.69
CA LYS A 77 -7.72 17.36 8.15
C LYS A 77 -7.59 17.57 9.66
N SER A 78 -7.17 16.55 10.41
CA SER A 78 -6.96 16.69 11.84
C SER A 78 -5.83 17.66 12.14
N GLU A 79 -6.07 18.58 13.07
CA GLU A 79 -5.04 19.49 13.61
C GLU A 79 -4.02 18.75 14.48
N SER A 80 -4.38 17.56 14.98
CA SER A 80 -3.48 16.73 15.78
C SER A 80 -2.33 16.18 14.93
N GLU A 81 -1.12 16.17 15.49
CA GLU A 81 0.06 15.60 14.85
C GLU A 81 0.01 14.07 14.76
N VAL A 82 -0.68 13.44 15.72
CA VAL A 82 -0.87 11.98 15.81
C VAL A 82 -2.35 11.67 15.75
N ASN A 83 -2.72 10.70 14.91
CA ASN A 83 -4.07 10.16 14.84
C ASN A 83 -4.08 8.74 15.38
N TYR A 84 -5.11 8.42 16.16
CA TYR A 84 -5.32 7.08 16.67
C TYR A 84 -6.53 6.45 16.00
N THR A 85 -6.43 5.16 15.68
CA THR A 85 -7.51 4.39 15.05
C THR A 85 -8.83 4.50 15.82
N ILE A 86 -8.78 4.55 17.15
CA ILE A 86 -9.98 4.72 17.99
C ILE A 86 -10.73 6.03 17.69
N ASP A 87 -10.02 7.13 17.46
CA ASP A 87 -10.63 8.43 17.17
C ASP A 87 -11.30 8.41 15.79
N THR A 88 -10.67 7.75 14.81
CA THR A 88 -11.26 7.51 13.49
C THR A 88 -12.52 6.66 13.57
N ILE A 89 -12.50 5.57 14.35
CA ILE A 89 -13.68 4.71 14.54
C ILE A 89 -14.81 5.50 15.20
N ARG A 90 -14.53 6.25 16.28
CA ARG A 90 -15.52 7.10 16.96
C ARG A 90 -16.15 8.11 16.01
N TYR A 91 -15.35 8.75 15.15
CA TYR A 91 -15.85 9.68 14.13
C TYR A 91 -16.85 8.98 13.20
N PHE A 92 -16.52 7.81 12.67
CA PHE A 92 -17.40 7.11 11.73
C PHE A 92 -18.65 6.52 12.39
N VAL A 93 -18.53 5.97 13.60
CA VAL A 93 -19.68 5.49 14.39
C VAL A 93 -20.67 6.63 14.64
N LYS A 94 -20.17 7.80 15.04
CA LYS A 94 -21.01 8.99 15.23
C LYS A 94 -21.65 9.46 13.92
N LYS A 95 -20.91 9.41 12.80
CA LYS A 95 -21.38 9.85 11.49
C LYS A 95 -22.45 8.91 10.91
N TYR A 96 -22.35 7.60 11.17
CA TYR A 96 -23.28 6.59 10.66
C TYR A 96 -23.74 5.63 11.78
N PRO A 97 -24.61 6.09 12.70
CA PRO A 97 -24.96 5.35 13.92
C PRO A 97 -25.72 4.04 13.68
N LEU A 98 -26.32 3.87 12.50
CA LEU A 98 -27.08 2.67 12.12
C LEU A 98 -26.23 1.65 11.33
N LYS A 99 -24.93 1.93 11.11
CA LYS A 99 -24.04 1.05 10.34
C LYS A 99 -23.23 0.16 11.27
N ARG A 100 -22.88 -1.03 10.77
CA ARG A 100 -21.93 -1.92 11.43
C ARG A 100 -20.52 -1.65 10.89
N PHE A 101 -19.56 -1.55 11.79
CA PHE A 101 -18.18 -1.23 11.45
C PHE A 101 -17.27 -2.44 11.56
N PHE A 102 -16.38 -2.56 10.58
CA PHE A 102 -15.28 -3.50 10.56
C PHE A 102 -13.99 -2.70 10.46
N LEU A 103 -12.97 -3.13 11.20
CA LEU A 103 -11.62 -2.59 11.07
C LEU A 103 -10.76 -3.63 10.38
N LEU A 104 -10.39 -3.38 9.12
CA LEU A 104 -9.47 -4.24 8.38
C LEU A 104 -8.03 -3.84 8.69
N ILE A 105 -7.25 -4.79 9.21
CA ILE A 105 -5.82 -4.62 9.50
C ILE A 105 -4.98 -5.65 8.74
N GLY A 106 -3.72 -5.30 8.49
CA GLY A 106 -2.73 -6.26 7.97
C GLY A 106 -2.31 -7.26 9.03
N ALA A 107 -1.90 -8.47 8.61
CA ALA A 107 -1.35 -9.49 9.50
C ALA A 107 -0.17 -8.99 10.37
N ASP A 108 0.64 -8.05 9.86
CA ASP A 108 1.75 -7.42 10.59
C ASP A 108 1.30 -6.61 11.81
N GLN A 109 0.06 -6.12 11.80
CA GLN A 109 -0.50 -5.28 12.85
C GLN A 109 -1.20 -6.08 13.96
N VAL A 110 -1.60 -7.33 13.68
CA VAL A 110 -2.34 -8.18 14.64
C VAL A 110 -1.54 -8.35 15.94
N ASN A 111 -0.27 -8.74 15.84
CA ASN A 111 0.57 -8.99 17.02
C ASN A 111 0.85 -7.71 17.83
N GLN A 112 0.72 -6.54 17.21
CA GLN A 112 0.93 -5.24 17.85
C GLN A 112 -0.39 -4.63 18.37
N PHE A 113 -1.53 -5.26 18.14
CA PHE A 113 -2.85 -4.68 18.42
C PHE A 113 -3.05 -4.33 19.90
N ALA A 114 -2.50 -5.13 20.82
CA ALA A 114 -2.54 -4.83 22.26
C ALA A 114 -1.86 -3.52 22.65
N GLN A 115 -0.97 -2.99 21.81
CA GLN A 115 -0.24 -1.73 22.04
C GLN A 115 -0.95 -0.52 21.42
N TRP A 116 -2.07 -0.74 20.73
CA TRP A 116 -2.87 0.34 20.17
C TRP A 116 -3.53 1.14 21.30
N ARG A 117 -3.97 2.36 21.01
CA ARG A 117 -4.69 3.18 21.98
C ARG A 117 -6.12 2.64 22.14
N GLU A 118 -6.49 2.29 23.37
CA GLU A 118 -7.82 1.80 23.74
C GLU A 118 -8.27 0.56 22.92
N PRO A 119 -7.47 -0.52 22.86
CA PRO A 119 -7.77 -1.66 22.00
C PRO A 119 -9.06 -2.39 22.42
N GLU A 120 -9.38 -2.40 23.72
CA GLU A 120 -10.64 -2.92 24.25
C GLU A 120 -11.86 -2.10 23.80
N GLU A 121 -11.70 -0.81 23.54
CA GLU A 121 -12.79 0.03 23.03
C GLU A 121 -12.94 -0.11 21.51
N ILE A 122 -11.82 -0.27 20.79
CA ILE A 122 -11.81 -0.53 19.35
C ILE A 122 -12.68 -1.75 19.02
N VAL A 123 -12.49 -2.87 19.74
CA VAL A 123 -13.21 -4.12 19.47
C VAL A 123 -14.70 -4.06 19.83
N LYS A 124 -15.13 -3.11 20.67
CA LYS A 124 -16.55 -2.86 20.96
C LYS A 124 -17.22 -2.05 19.85
N LEU A 125 -16.50 -1.07 19.30
CA LEU A 125 -17.02 -0.15 18.30
C LEU A 125 -16.94 -0.72 16.87
N ALA A 126 -16.00 -1.61 16.60
CA ALA A 126 -15.82 -2.25 15.30
C ALA A 126 -15.32 -3.68 15.44
N LYS A 127 -15.83 -4.59 14.59
CA LYS A 127 -15.30 -5.94 14.48
C LYS A 127 -13.94 -5.91 13.78
N VAL A 128 -12.89 -6.33 14.48
CA VAL A 128 -11.53 -6.32 13.92
C VAL A 128 -11.32 -7.56 13.07
N VAL A 129 -10.90 -7.36 11.83
CA VAL A 129 -10.64 -8.43 10.86
C VAL A 129 -9.26 -8.27 10.24
N TYR A 130 -8.62 -9.38 9.89
CA TYR A 130 -7.36 -9.37 9.19
C TYR A 130 -7.31 -10.43 8.10
N ILE A 131 -6.37 -10.22 7.16
CA ILE A 131 -6.06 -11.18 6.12
C ILE A 131 -4.66 -11.74 6.39
N PRO A 132 -4.50 -13.08 6.46
CA PRO A 132 -3.23 -13.71 6.77
C PRO A 132 -2.17 -13.44 5.70
N ARG A 133 -0.91 -13.47 6.13
CA ARG A 133 0.25 -13.40 5.25
C ARG A 133 1.20 -14.56 5.57
N PRO A 134 1.67 -15.33 4.57
CA PRO A 134 2.50 -16.52 4.82
C PRO A 134 3.79 -16.22 5.60
N ASP A 135 4.33 -15.02 5.45
CA ASP A 135 5.58 -14.56 6.08
C ASP A 135 5.40 -14.09 7.54
N ILE A 136 4.17 -14.12 8.08
CA ILE A 136 3.88 -13.55 9.40
C ILE A 136 3.24 -14.60 10.31
N LYS A 137 3.96 -14.95 11.38
CA LYS A 137 3.41 -15.78 12.46
C LYS A 137 2.50 -14.93 13.34
N ILE A 138 1.24 -15.33 13.43
CA ILE A 138 0.23 -14.65 14.26
C ILE A 138 0.28 -15.18 15.71
N ASP A 139 0.17 -14.28 16.68
CA ASP A 139 0.00 -14.63 18.08
C ASP A 139 -1.48 -14.91 18.40
N GLU A 140 -1.81 -16.20 18.47
CA GLU A 140 -3.15 -16.70 18.81
C GLU A 140 -3.69 -16.16 20.15
N LYS A 141 -2.82 -15.78 21.10
CA LYS A 141 -3.27 -15.19 22.37
C LYS A 141 -3.89 -13.81 22.14
N ILE A 142 -3.31 -13.02 21.25
CA ILE A 142 -3.80 -11.68 20.89
C ILE A 142 -5.13 -11.80 20.14
N VAL A 143 -5.18 -12.70 19.15
CA VAL A 143 -6.39 -13.01 18.37
C VAL A 143 -7.56 -13.35 19.30
N LYS A 144 -7.34 -14.29 20.23
CA LYS A 144 -8.38 -14.72 21.19
C LYS A 144 -8.76 -13.60 22.16
N ARG A 145 -7.79 -12.86 22.71
CA ARG A 145 -8.04 -11.79 23.69
C ARG A 145 -8.95 -10.70 23.12
N PHE A 146 -8.74 -10.32 21.87
CA PHE A 146 -9.46 -9.20 21.24
C PHE A 146 -10.53 -9.65 20.25
N SER A 147 -10.82 -10.95 20.16
CA SER A 147 -11.78 -11.52 19.20
C SER A 147 -11.52 -11.05 17.76
N ILE A 148 -10.24 -10.98 17.36
CA ILE A 148 -9.84 -10.57 16.02
C ILE A 148 -10.14 -11.74 15.07
N GLU A 149 -10.84 -11.50 13.97
CA GLU A 149 -11.24 -12.56 13.05
C GLU A 149 -10.36 -12.61 11.80
N GLN A 150 -9.90 -13.81 11.45
CA GLN A 150 -9.22 -14.04 10.19
C GLN A 150 -10.24 -14.21 9.07
N LEU A 151 -10.12 -13.42 8.00
CA LEU A 151 -10.90 -13.65 6.79
C LEU A 151 -10.33 -14.82 5.98
N PRO A 152 -11.17 -15.66 5.36
CA PRO A 152 -10.75 -16.82 4.56
C PRO A 152 -10.21 -16.38 3.18
N TYR A 153 -9.11 -15.63 3.17
CA TYR A 153 -8.43 -15.16 1.96
C TYR A 153 -6.92 -15.19 2.17
N ASN A 154 -6.18 -15.84 1.27
CA ASN A 154 -4.72 -16.02 1.36
C ASN A 154 -3.98 -15.53 0.10
N HIS A 155 -4.67 -14.89 -0.83
CA HIS A 155 -4.11 -14.42 -2.11
C HIS A 155 -3.73 -12.93 -2.04
N THR A 156 -2.99 -12.52 -1.01
CA THR A 156 -2.49 -11.14 -0.90
C THR A 156 -1.25 -10.90 -1.75
N GLY A 157 -0.56 -11.96 -2.18
CA GLY A 157 0.71 -11.91 -2.91
C GLY A 157 1.88 -11.52 -2.00
N GLU A 158 3.10 -11.57 -2.54
CA GLU A 158 4.33 -11.27 -1.78
C GLU A 158 4.77 -9.79 -1.86
N VAL A 159 3.83 -8.88 -2.12
CA VAL A 159 4.12 -7.44 -2.29
C VAL A 159 4.02 -6.67 -0.96
N SER A 160 4.93 -5.72 -0.78
CA SER A 160 4.85 -4.71 0.28
C SER A 160 5.31 -3.35 -0.25
N SER A 161 4.84 -2.26 0.36
CA SER A 161 5.32 -0.91 0.01
C SER A 161 6.85 -0.79 0.09
N THR A 162 7.48 -1.46 1.06
CA THR A 162 8.95 -1.49 1.16
C THR A 162 9.60 -2.16 -0.04
N LYS A 163 9.09 -3.32 -0.48
CA LYS A 163 9.59 -3.99 -1.70
C LYS A 163 9.40 -3.10 -2.94
N ILE A 164 8.29 -2.37 -3.04
CA ILE A 164 8.07 -1.40 -4.12
C ILE A 164 9.12 -0.28 -4.09
N ARG A 165 9.32 0.38 -2.94
CA ARG A 165 10.28 1.49 -2.81
C ARG A 165 11.71 1.06 -3.12
N ASN A 166 12.05 -0.19 -2.81
CA ASN A 166 13.37 -0.78 -3.06
C ASN A 166 13.48 -1.47 -4.42
N LEU A 167 12.51 -1.33 -5.33
CA LEU A 167 12.51 -1.99 -6.65
C LEU A 167 12.53 -3.52 -6.62
N GLN A 168 12.22 -4.15 -5.48
CA GLN A 168 12.13 -5.60 -5.32
C GLN A 168 10.76 -6.15 -5.76
N SER A 169 9.79 -5.28 -6.02
CA SER A 169 8.49 -5.63 -6.59
C SER A 169 7.93 -4.44 -7.36
N LEU A 170 7.08 -4.70 -8.36
CA LEU A 170 6.32 -3.70 -9.10
C LEU A 170 4.82 -4.05 -9.14
N ASP A 171 4.36 -4.88 -8.20
CA ASP A 171 2.98 -5.32 -8.12
C ASP A 171 2.07 -4.20 -7.59
N MET A 172 1.87 -3.18 -8.42
CA MET A 172 1.04 -2.01 -8.19
C MET A 172 0.23 -1.66 -9.45
N PRO A 173 -0.83 -0.84 -9.35
CA PRO A 173 -1.54 -0.34 -10.53
C PRO A 173 -0.61 0.48 -11.42
N SER A 174 -0.76 0.36 -12.74
CA SER A 174 0.04 1.13 -13.70
C SER A 174 -0.07 2.63 -13.48
N SER A 175 -1.25 3.15 -13.13
CA SER A 175 -1.43 4.58 -12.83
C SER A 175 -0.61 5.06 -11.64
N VAL A 176 -0.31 4.18 -10.69
CA VAL A 176 0.54 4.50 -9.52
C VAL A 176 2.00 4.52 -9.94
N LEU A 177 2.43 3.55 -10.76
CA LEU A 177 3.77 3.52 -11.33
C LEU A 177 4.05 4.78 -12.16
N ASP A 178 3.15 5.11 -13.09
CA ASP A 178 3.27 6.31 -13.93
C ASP A 178 3.32 7.60 -13.09
N TYR A 179 2.60 7.63 -11.96
CA TYR A 179 2.63 8.75 -11.01
C TYR A 179 3.98 8.84 -10.25
N ILE A 180 4.51 7.72 -9.78
CA ILE A 180 5.82 7.64 -9.11
C ILE A 180 6.91 8.16 -10.03
N GLU A 181 6.89 7.75 -11.30
CA GLU A 181 7.85 8.19 -12.32
C GLU A 181 7.77 9.70 -12.56
N LYS A 182 6.55 10.20 -12.82
CA LYS A 182 6.33 11.62 -13.13
C LYS A 182 6.71 12.57 -11.99
N ASN A 183 6.59 12.12 -10.75
CA ASN A 183 6.90 12.92 -9.57
C ASN A 183 8.25 12.53 -8.92
N HIS A 184 9.05 11.71 -9.61
CA HIS A 184 10.37 11.27 -9.18
C HIS A 184 10.44 10.67 -7.77
N LEU A 185 9.41 9.93 -7.37
CA LEU A 185 9.32 9.40 -6.00
C LEU A 185 10.23 8.16 -5.78
N TYR A 186 10.65 7.99 -4.53
CA TYR A 186 11.35 6.80 -4.01
C TYR A 186 12.75 6.58 -4.59
N TYR A 187 12.88 5.70 -5.58
CA TYR A 187 14.17 5.28 -6.15
C TYR A 187 14.58 6.16 -7.34
N ILE A 188 13.64 6.93 -7.90
CA ILE A 188 13.85 7.68 -9.14
C ILE A 188 14.88 8.79 -8.96
N GLU A 189 14.80 9.60 -7.89
CA GLU A 189 15.81 10.61 -7.57
C GLU A 189 17.21 10.02 -7.40
N ARG A 190 17.31 8.84 -6.78
CA ARG A 190 18.59 8.14 -6.62
C ARG A 190 19.19 7.76 -7.97
N ILE A 191 18.37 7.23 -8.89
CA ILE A 191 18.81 6.91 -10.26
C ILE A 191 19.21 8.19 -11.00
N LEU A 192 18.39 9.24 -10.94
CA LEU A 192 18.65 10.55 -11.54
C LEU A 192 20.01 11.12 -11.11
N ASN A 193 20.34 11.01 -9.82
CA ASN A 193 21.62 11.47 -9.28
C ASN A 193 22.81 10.62 -9.75
N ILE A 194 22.61 9.34 -10.05
CA ILE A 194 23.67 8.43 -10.53
C ILE A 194 23.96 8.66 -12.01
N VAL A 195 22.93 8.68 -12.87
CA VAL A 195 23.11 8.70 -14.34
C VAL A 195 23.05 10.11 -14.94
N GLY A 196 22.52 11.10 -14.21
CA GLY A 196 22.28 12.45 -14.73
C GLY A 196 20.99 12.55 -15.56
N LYS A 197 20.51 13.78 -15.77
CA LYS A 197 19.19 14.05 -16.38
C LYS A 197 19.03 13.51 -17.81
N GLU A 198 20.03 13.71 -18.67
CA GLU A 198 19.96 13.29 -20.07
C GLU A 198 19.92 11.76 -20.20
N ARG A 199 20.80 11.06 -19.47
CA ARG A 199 20.81 9.59 -19.46
C ARG A 199 19.56 9.01 -18.80
N TYR A 200 19.03 9.67 -17.77
CA TYR A 200 17.77 9.24 -17.18
C TYR A 200 16.60 9.32 -18.17
N ALA A 201 16.50 10.40 -18.96
CA ALA A 201 15.49 10.52 -20.01
C ALA A 201 15.64 9.41 -21.07
N HIS A 202 16.88 9.06 -21.41
CA HIS A 202 17.17 7.89 -22.26
C HIS A 202 16.69 6.58 -21.62
N CYS A 203 17.06 6.31 -20.36
CA CYS A 203 16.61 5.13 -19.61
C CYS A 203 15.09 5.01 -19.58
N LEU A 204 14.37 6.12 -19.34
CA LEU A 204 12.90 6.15 -19.33
C LEU A 204 12.33 5.75 -20.69
N SER A 205 12.84 6.33 -21.79
CA SER A 205 12.38 6.00 -23.14
C SER A 205 12.55 4.49 -23.44
N VAL A 206 13.72 3.94 -23.08
CA VAL A 206 14.01 2.50 -23.23
C VAL A 206 13.08 1.65 -22.34
N ALA A 207 12.87 2.05 -21.09
CA ALA A 207 11.97 1.38 -20.14
C ALA A 207 10.54 1.31 -20.66
N HIS A 208 9.99 2.42 -21.17
CA HIS A 208 8.64 2.46 -21.73
C HIS A 208 8.50 1.58 -22.98
N LEU A 209 9.50 1.60 -23.87
CA LEU A 209 9.50 0.74 -25.05
C LEU A 209 9.56 -0.74 -24.66
N ALA A 210 10.46 -1.11 -23.75
CA ALA A 210 10.61 -2.48 -23.26
C ALA A 210 9.32 -3.00 -22.61
N ARG A 211 8.69 -2.18 -21.75
CA ARG A 211 7.37 -2.45 -21.16
C ARG A 211 6.31 -2.68 -22.24
N SER A 212 6.25 -1.79 -23.23
CA SER A 212 5.23 -1.81 -24.29
C SER A 212 5.37 -3.05 -25.17
N ILE A 213 6.60 -3.42 -25.54
CA ILE A 213 6.90 -4.65 -26.28
C ILE A 213 6.45 -5.86 -25.46
N ALA A 214 6.87 -5.95 -24.19
CA ALA A 214 6.52 -7.07 -23.32
C ALA A 214 5.00 -7.19 -23.14
N TYR A 215 4.31 -6.08 -22.92
CA TYR A 215 2.84 -6.04 -22.79
C TYR A 215 2.14 -6.47 -24.08
N LYS A 216 2.54 -5.95 -25.24
CA LYS A 216 1.96 -6.32 -26.54
C LYS A 216 2.18 -7.78 -26.92
N ASN A 217 3.23 -8.40 -26.40
CA ASN A 217 3.53 -9.82 -26.58
C ASN A 217 2.99 -10.69 -25.42
N GLU A 218 2.03 -10.18 -24.65
CA GLU A 218 1.34 -10.90 -23.58
C GLU A 218 2.31 -11.49 -22.53
N ARG A 219 3.47 -10.86 -22.34
CA ARG A 219 4.42 -11.29 -21.31
C ARG A 219 3.89 -10.86 -19.94
N PRO A 220 3.61 -11.80 -19.02
CA PRO A 220 2.96 -11.49 -17.74
C PRO A 220 3.80 -10.56 -16.85
N GLU A 221 5.11 -10.55 -17.04
CA GLU A 221 6.06 -9.76 -16.25
C GLU A 221 6.55 -8.49 -16.97
N TYR A 222 5.71 -7.87 -17.80
CA TYR A 222 6.06 -6.64 -18.55
C TYR A 222 6.57 -5.48 -17.67
N HIS A 223 6.22 -5.45 -16.39
CA HIS A 223 6.75 -4.50 -15.42
C HIS A 223 8.25 -4.73 -15.15
N LYS A 224 8.73 -5.97 -15.15
CA LYS A 224 10.17 -6.25 -15.02
C LYS A 224 10.94 -5.74 -16.22
N ALA A 225 10.36 -5.79 -17.42
CA ALA A 225 10.96 -5.22 -18.63
C ALA A 225 11.12 -3.69 -18.51
N TYR A 226 10.14 -3.01 -17.90
CA TYR A 226 10.25 -1.59 -17.57
C TYR A 226 11.46 -1.32 -16.67
N VAL A 227 11.55 -1.99 -15.52
CA VAL A 227 12.67 -1.77 -14.58
C VAL A 227 14.01 -2.14 -15.20
N ALA A 228 14.08 -3.23 -15.96
CA ALA A 228 15.31 -3.59 -16.69
C ALA A 228 15.74 -2.46 -17.63
N GLY A 229 14.82 -1.89 -18.42
CA GLY A 229 15.13 -0.74 -19.28
C GLY A 229 15.47 0.53 -18.50
N LEU A 230 14.87 0.74 -17.33
CA LEU A 230 15.16 1.92 -16.50
C LEU A 230 16.56 1.84 -15.86
N LEU A 231 16.97 0.64 -15.45
CA LEU A 231 18.23 0.40 -14.76
C LEU A 231 19.38 0.06 -15.71
N HIS A 232 19.12 -0.15 -17.00
CA HIS A 232 20.10 -0.72 -17.95
C HIS A 232 21.44 0.04 -17.99
N ASP A 233 21.38 1.36 -17.84
CA ASP A 233 22.53 2.26 -17.95
C ASP A 233 23.22 2.57 -16.61
N LEU A 234 22.69 2.05 -15.48
CA LEU A 234 23.37 2.18 -14.18
C LEU A 234 24.75 1.53 -14.22
N GLY A 235 24.91 0.40 -14.91
CA GLY A 235 26.18 -0.35 -14.96
C GLY A 235 27.32 0.36 -15.71
N LYS A 236 27.05 1.40 -16.51
CA LYS A 236 28.11 2.09 -17.28
C LYS A 236 29.06 2.94 -16.42
N GLY A 237 28.69 3.23 -15.17
CA GLY A 237 29.48 4.03 -14.24
C GLY A 237 30.12 3.26 -13.08
N TYR A 238 29.96 1.93 -13.05
CA TYR A 238 30.36 1.09 -11.93
C TYR A 238 31.21 -0.09 -12.42
N ASP A 239 32.21 -0.48 -11.62
CA ASP A 239 32.91 -1.74 -11.84
C ASP A 239 31.98 -2.95 -11.56
N THR A 240 32.46 -4.16 -11.85
CA THR A 240 31.67 -5.39 -11.71
C THR A 240 31.22 -5.63 -10.26
N GLU A 241 32.04 -5.32 -9.26
CA GLU A 241 31.67 -5.49 -7.85
C GLU A 241 30.62 -4.47 -7.40
N GLN A 242 30.78 -3.21 -7.81
CA GLN A 242 29.83 -2.13 -7.56
C GLN A 242 28.48 -2.41 -8.24
N THR A 243 28.51 -2.93 -9.47
CA THR A 243 27.31 -3.35 -10.21
C THR A 243 26.60 -4.50 -9.50
N ILE A 244 27.33 -5.52 -9.05
CA ILE A 244 26.78 -6.64 -8.28
C ILE A 244 26.21 -6.17 -6.93
N ALA A 245 26.87 -5.23 -6.26
CA ALA A 245 26.39 -4.67 -4.99
C ALA A 245 25.10 -3.83 -5.15
N ILE A 246 24.93 -3.17 -6.30
CA ILE A 246 23.69 -2.46 -6.66
C ILE A 246 22.59 -3.44 -7.03
N MET A 247 22.91 -4.53 -7.75
CA MET A 247 21.94 -5.56 -8.15
C MET A 247 21.46 -6.45 -6.99
N LYS A 248 22.20 -6.52 -5.87
CA LYS A 248 21.87 -7.32 -4.68
C LYS A 248 21.08 -6.57 -3.59
N ARG A 249 20.82 -5.27 -3.74
CA ARG A 249 20.04 -4.45 -2.78
C ARG A 249 18.61 -4.26 -3.29
#